data_AF-A0A8K0Q0M5-F1
#
_entry.id   AF-A0A8K0Q0M5-F1
#
_cell.length_a   1.000
_cell.length_b   1.000
_cell.length_c   1.000
_cell.angle_alpha   90.00
_cell.angle_beta   90.00
_cell.angle_gamma   90.00
#
_symmetry.space_group_name_H-M   'P 1'
#
loop_
_entity.id
_entity.type
_entity.pdbx_description
1 polymer ?
#
loop_
_entity_poly.entity_id
_entity_poly.type
_entity_poly.pdbx_seq_one_letter_code
_entity_poly.pdbx_strand_id
1 'polypeptide(L)' 'MSLLQNGAAESVNLADKDGKIPLHLAAISRYEWRGRRIVGLLLKNGAAKSVNFVDMDCKTPLHLA' A
#
# COMPACT_ATOMS: atom_id res chain seq x y z
N MET A 1 17.66 -6.89 -0.67
CA MET A 1 16.49 -7.66 -1.15
C MET A 1 15.23 -7.10 -0.53
N SER A 2 14.15 -6.96 -1.31
CA SER A 2 12.82 -6.57 -0.79
C SER A 2 11.90 -7.79 -0.66
N LEU A 3 10.85 -7.69 0.16
CA LEU A 3 9.82 -8.74 0.26
C LEU A 3 9.15 -9.01 -1.10
N LEU A 4 8.95 -7.96 -1.89
CA LEU A 4 8.36 -8.05 -3.24
C LEU A 4 9.18 -8.95 -4.18
N GLN A 5 10.51 -8.92 -4.06
CA GLN A 5 11.41 -9.79 -4.83
C GLN A 5 11.48 -11.23 -4.30
N ASN A 6 10.88 -11.51 -3.15
CA ASN A 6 10.86 -12.84 -2.49
C ASN A 6 9.44 -13.45 -2.52
N GLY A 7 8.66 -13.17 -3.56
CA GLY A 7 7.34 -13.79 -3.77
C GLY A 7 6.16 -13.01 -3.19
N ALA A 8 6.38 -11.92 -2.44
CA ALA A 8 5.27 -11.12 -1.90
C ALA A 8 4.62 -10.15 -2.92
N ALA A 9 5.03 -10.19 -4.20
CA ALA A 9 4.42 -9.35 -5.22
C ALA A 9 2.93 -9.67 -5.44
N GLU A 10 2.52 -10.94 -5.26
CA GLU A 10 1.12 -11.35 -5.40
C GLU A 10 0.24 -10.85 -4.25
N SER A 11 0.82 -10.59 -3.07
CA SER A 11 0.10 -10.09 -1.90
C SER A 11 0.00 -8.57 -1.80
N VAL A 12 0.52 -7.84 -2.80
CA VAL A 12 0.59 -6.36 -2.83
C VAL A 12 -0.76 -5.66 -2.70
N ASN A 13 -1.86 -6.37 -3.00
CA ASN A 13 -3.23 -5.86 -2.97
C ASN A 13 -4.10 -6.54 -1.91
N LEU A 14 -3.53 -7.43 -1.09
CA LEU A 14 -4.31 -8.09 -0.03
C LEU A 14 -4.59 -7.11 1.09
N ALA A 15 -5.85 -7.07 1.51
CA ALA A 15 -6.28 -6.28 2.65
C ALA A 15 -6.00 -7.04 3.96
N ASP A 16 -5.66 -6.28 5.00
CA ASP A 16 -5.69 -6.79 6.37
C ASP A 16 -7.14 -6.86 6.92
N LYS A 17 -7.26 -7.16 8.22
CA LYS A 17 -8.55 -7.26 8.92
C LYS A 17 -9.34 -5.94 8.96
N ASP A 18 -8.71 -4.80 8.71
CA ASP A 18 -9.34 -3.48 8.70
C ASP A 18 -9.66 -3.01 7.27
N GLY A 19 -9.52 -3.90 6.28
CA GLY A 19 -9.68 -3.57 4.86
C GLY A 19 -8.48 -2.83 4.26
N LYS A 20 -7.38 -2.66 5.02
CA LYS A 20 -6.23 -1.88 4.56
C LYS A 20 -5.29 -2.73 3.71
N ILE A 21 -5.21 -2.41 2.42
CA ILE A 21 -4.11 -2.87 1.56
C ILE A 21 -2.78 -2.18 1.92
N PRO A 22 -1.61 -2.73 1.53
CA PRO A 22 -0.30 -2.13 1.79
C PRO A 22 -0.16 -0.64 1.44
N LEU A 23 -0.89 -0.14 0.43
CA LEU A 23 -0.89 1.29 0.10
C LEU A 23 -1.48 2.17 1.21
N HIS A 24 -2.54 1.74 1.92
CA HIS A 24 -3.07 2.48 3.07
C HIS A 24 -2.01 2.62 4.17
N LEU A 25 -1.31 1.53 4.46
CA LEU A 25 -0.26 1.50 5.48
C LEU A 25 0.97 2.34 5.08
N ALA A 26 1.26 2.41 3.77
CA ALA A 26 2.34 3.24 3.25
C ALA A 26 2.02 4.75 3.32
N ALA A 27 0.74 5.12 3.16
CA ALA A 27 0.28 6.51 3.25
C ALA A 27 0.44 7.10 4.65
N ILE A 28 0.16 6.32 5.71
CA ILE A 28 0.28 6.75 7.12
C ILE A 28 1.71 6.71 7.68
N SER A 29 2.74 6.65 6.82
CA SER A 29 4.13 6.55 7.29
C SER A 29 4.55 7.83 8.02
N ARG A 30 5.06 7.68 9.26
CA ARG A 30 5.62 8.81 10.04
C ARG A 30 6.69 9.61 9.29
N TYR A 31 7.43 8.96 8.40
CA TYR A 31 8.51 9.59 7.64
C TYR A 31 8.10 9.70 6.18
N GLU A 32 7.88 10.93 5.72
CA GLU A 32 7.40 11.20 4.36
C GLU A 32 8.28 10.57 3.27
N TRP A 33 9.61 10.68 3.39
CA TRP A 33 10.55 10.07 2.44
C TRP A 33 10.42 8.54 2.36
N ARG A 34 10.09 7.91 3.49
CA ARG A 34 9.88 6.45 3.56
C ARG A 34 8.54 6.09 2.93
N GLY A 35 7.48 6.82 3.26
CA GLY A 35 6.15 6.66 2.65
C GLY A 35 6.21 6.75 1.13
N ARG A 36 6.76 7.85 0.59
CA ARG A 36 6.91 8.05 -0.87
C ARG A 36 7.70 6.90 -1.53
N ARG A 37 8.78 6.42 -0.89
CA ARG A 37 9.58 5.31 -1.42
C ARG A 37 8.81 3.97 -1.41
N ILE A 38 8.07 3.69 -0.34
CA ILE A 38 7.25 2.47 -0.23
C ILE A 38 6.11 2.51 -1.26
N VAL A 39 5.39 3.63 -1.37
CA VAL A 39 4.34 3.81 -2.38
C VAL A 39 4.89 3.58 -3.79
N GLY A 40 6.05 4.18 -4.13
CA GLY A 40 6.70 3.95 -5.42
C GLY A 40 7.08 2.48 -5.68
N LEU A 41 7.54 1.76 -4.66
CA LEU A 41 7.84 0.33 -4.77
C LEU A 41 6.56 -0.51 -4.98
N LEU A 42 5.51 -0.24 -4.20
CA LEU A 42 4.23 -0.96 -4.32
C LEU A 42 3.59 -0.74 -5.70
N LEU A 43 3.56 0.51 -6.19
CA LEU A 43 3.00 0.84 -7.50
C LEU A 43 3.73 0.12 -8.65
N LYS A 44 5.06 0.07 -8.60
CA LYS A 44 5.88 -0.68 -9.58
C LYS A 44 5.64 -2.19 -9.55
N ASN A 45 5.07 -2.72 -8.47
CA ASN A 45 4.83 -4.15 -8.26
C ASN A 45 3.34 -4.51 -8.29
N GLY A 46 2.50 -3.72 -8.97
CA GLY A 46 1.11 -4.10 -9.24
C GLY A 46 0.05 -3.48 -8.32
N ALA A 47 0.46 -2.61 -7.38
CA ALA A 47 -0.50 -1.87 -6.54
C ALA A 47 -1.28 -0.79 -7.30
N ALA A 48 -0.89 -0.46 -8.53
CA ALA A 48 -1.56 0.57 -9.34
C ALA A 48 -3.05 0.29 -9.57
N LYS A 49 -3.47 -0.99 -9.54
CA LYS A 49 -4.89 -1.39 -9.74
C LYS A 49 -5.76 -1.14 -8.50
N SER A 50 -5.16 -0.95 -7.33
CA SER A 50 -5.85 -0.87 -6.03
C SER A 50 -5.68 0.49 -5.35
N VAL A 51 -5.14 1.48 -6.05
CA VAL A 51 -4.91 2.85 -5.53
C VAL A 51 -6.18 3.55 -5.01
N ASN A 52 -7.35 3.11 -5.46
CA ASN A 52 -8.66 3.63 -5.07
C ASN A 52 -9.47 2.65 -4.21
N PHE A 53 -8.88 1.53 -3.76
CA PHE A 53 -9.58 0.65 -2.83
C PHE A 53 -9.83 1.40 -1.53
N VAL A 54 -11.00 1.17 -0.93
CA VAL A 54 -11.37 1.74 0.36
C VAL A 54 -11.15 0.72 1.46
N ASP A 55 -10.70 1.19 2.62
CA ASP A 55 -10.70 0.41 3.86
C ASP A 55 -12.11 0.36 4.50
N MET A 56 -12.23 -0.27 5.67
CA MET A 56 -13.51 -0.37 6.39
C MET A 56 -14.09 0.98 6.85
N ASP A 57 -13.27 2.03 6.92
CA ASP A 57 -13.71 3.41 7.22
C ASP A 57 -14.08 4.18 5.94
N CYS A 58 -14.21 3.50 4.80
CA CYS A 58 -14.43 4.10 3.48
C CYS A 58 -13.28 5.03 3.02
N LYS A 59 -12.06 4.87 3.57
CA LYS A 59 -10.90 5.71 3.21
C LYS A 59 -10.05 5.01 2.17
N THR A 60 -9.71 5.72 1.11
CA THR A 60 -8.65 5.29 0.17
C THR A 60 -7.26 5.61 0.76
N PRO A 61 -6.15 5.06 0.21
CA PRO A 61 -4.81 5.45 0.64
C PRO A 61 -4.57 6.96 0.60
N LEU A 62 -5.18 7.68 -0.35
CA LEU A 62 -5.06 9.12 -0.45
C LEU A 62 -5.78 9.88 0.68
N HIS A 63 -6.88 9.34 1.22
CA HIS A 63 -7.56 9.94 2.37
C HIS A 63 -6.73 9.87 3.66
N LEU A 64 -5.73 8.98 3.71
CA LEU A 64 -4.89 8.74 4.89
C LEU A 64 -3.56 9.50 4.88
N ALA A 65 -3.22 10.16 3.76
CA ALA A 65 -1.93 10.81 3.53
C ALA A 65 -1.83 12.19 4.18
#